data_AF-A0A815ZXY4-F1
#
_entry.id   AF-A0A815ZXY4-F1
#
_cell.length_a   1.000
_cell.length_b   1.000
_cell.length_c   1.000
_cell.angle_alpha   90.00
_cell.angle_beta   90.00
_cell.angle_gamma   90.00
#
_symmetry.space_group_name_H-M   'P 1'
#
loop_
_entity.id
_entity.type
_entity.pdbx_description
1 polymer ?
#
loop_
_entity_poly.entity_id
_entity_poly.type
_entity_poly.pdbx_seq_one_letter_code
_entity_poly.pdbx_strand_id
1 'polypeptide(L)'
;MINNYTLLNQCNSDEIESLLHSTSSNNNKNNDTRPEPTIERLHKLFQILISHENEYRTIFDYLGIFRFNDFYNTLHPFANNTKRLQNIYCLFQQYINISDNGHIVIKQNFISYLKLVSNYLSNVIKNKHLTWSKTTKDKIQKPVIILAAHSLFYDALQASMRTINDYFKNSTVAIYDLGLITTQLNMIKENCERCTIIPFPFAQIEHVAAHIRTLRYFAWKPIVVQDAVHRFGSIIYGDTSIRYKTSNFDRLLLDNLIRGFSCRELPGHYLPCFTSFGTLLWFQETISTFDDIYIAEAGFLAVTDNFLSRLILKTWVTCALDEKCITPLGWTTRCKRIVGSTMIHRYDQSALVVTLSFYFFPSLRKNNQTDPAPYDMYTSMQENLAEVRRNAGDRHYFTARKIHHLQQNNSIATIKIQ
;
A
#
# COMPACT_ATOMS: atom_id res chain seq x y z
N MET A 1 17.30 -29.66 -19.84
CA MET A 1 17.44 -29.44 -18.39
C MET A 1 18.76 -28.72 -18.16
N ILE A 2 18.73 -27.39 -18.18
CA ILE A 2 19.91 -26.58 -17.86
C ILE A 2 20.07 -26.62 -16.34
N ASN A 3 21.28 -26.91 -15.86
CA ASN A 3 21.61 -27.06 -14.44
C ASN A 3 21.18 -25.82 -13.62
N ASN A 4 20.06 -25.93 -12.90
CA ASN A 4 19.58 -24.93 -11.95
C ASN A 4 20.53 -24.73 -10.74
N TYR A 5 21.50 -25.63 -10.54
CA TYR A 5 22.42 -25.58 -9.39
C TYR A 5 23.53 -24.53 -9.51
N THR A 6 23.91 -24.08 -10.71
CA THR A 6 25.03 -23.13 -10.88
C THR A 6 24.66 -21.67 -10.63
N LEU A 7 23.36 -21.31 -10.65
CA LEU A 7 22.88 -19.94 -10.41
C LEU A 7 22.67 -19.60 -8.92
N LEU A 8 22.57 -20.60 -8.03
CA LEU A 8 22.38 -20.40 -6.59
C LEU A 8 23.61 -19.79 -5.89
N ASN A 9 24.82 -19.94 -6.45
CA ASN A 9 26.06 -19.42 -5.86
C ASN A 9 26.28 -17.90 -6.08
N GLN A 10 25.34 -17.19 -6.72
CA GLN A 10 25.46 -15.75 -7.02
C GLN A 10 24.44 -14.87 -6.29
N CYS A 11 23.62 -15.43 -5.40
CA CYS A 11 22.67 -14.66 -4.60
C CYS A 11 23.43 -13.87 -3.51
N ASN A 12 23.78 -12.62 -3.82
CA ASN A 12 24.40 -11.68 -2.87
C ASN A 12 23.32 -11.12 -1.92
N SER A 13 22.70 -12.00 -1.13
CA SER A 13 21.70 -11.65 -0.10
C SER A 13 22.33 -10.92 1.11
N ASP A 14 23.67 -10.99 1.18
CA ASP A 14 24.49 -10.54 2.30
C ASP A 14 24.29 -9.06 2.67
N GLU A 15 23.93 -8.18 1.72
CA GLU A 15 23.78 -6.75 2.03
C GLU A 15 22.52 -6.45 2.87
N ILE A 16 21.37 -7.08 2.57
CA ILE A 16 20.15 -6.89 3.36
C ILE A 16 20.24 -7.69 4.67
N GLU A 17 20.74 -8.92 4.61
CA GLU A 17 20.88 -9.75 5.82
C GLU A 17 21.92 -9.16 6.79
N SER A 18 23.05 -8.62 6.31
CA SER A 18 24.02 -7.92 7.17
C SER A 18 23.44 -6.68 7.84
N LEU A 19 22.60 -5.91 7.15
CA LEU A 19 21.87 -4.78 7.73
C LEU A 19 20.94 -5.25 8.87
N LEU A 20 20.24 -6.36 8.67
CA LEU A 20 19.29 -6.92 9.64
C LEU A 20 19.99 -7.57 10.85
N HIS A 21 21.09 -8.29 10.65
CA HIS A 21 21.83 -8.98 11.73
C HIS A 21 22.46 -8.04 12.76
N SER A 22 22.67 -6.77 12.42
CA SER A 22 23.23 -5.76 13.33
C SER A 22 22.27 -5.28 14.45
N THR A 23 21.04 -5.84 14.55
CA THR A 23 19.91 -5.25 15.31
C THR A 23 19.17 -6.18 16.27
N SER A 24 19.66 -7.42 16.47
CA SER A 24 18.99 -8.39 17.35
C SER A 24 19.09 -8.00 18.83
N SER A 25 17.98 -7.50 19.39
CA SER A 25 17.77 -7.39 20.83
C SER A 25 16.68 -8.38 21.25
N ASN A 26 17.01 -9.26 22.20
CA ASN A 26 16.08 -10.19 22.82
C ASN A 26 15.17 -9.42 23.78
N ASN A 27 13.97 -9.06 23.33
CA ASN A 27 12.91 -8.59 24.23
C ASN A 27 11.86 -9.68 24.41
N ASN A 28 11.60 -10.02 25.67
CA ASN A 28 10.62 -11.02 26.10
C ASN A 28 9.20 -10.61 25.66
N LYS A 29 8.58 -11.47 24.84
CA LYS A 29 7.16 -11.41 24.45
C LYS A 29 6.35 -12.28 25.39
N ASN A 30 5.81 -11.73 26.47
CA ASN A 30 4.73 -12.40 27.18
C ASN A 30 3.52 -11.45 27.17
N ASN A 31 2.49 -11.80 26.39
CA ASN A 31 1.12 -11.25 26.36
C ASN A 31 0.69 -10.36 25.16
N ASP A 32 1.35 -10.43 24.00
CA ASP A 32 0.79 -9.80 22.78
C ASP A 32 -0.18 -10.76 22.07
N THR A 33 -1.45 -10.38 21.98
CA THR A 33 -2.54 -11.18 21.39
C THR A 33 -2.84 -10.84 19.94
N ARG A 34 -2.13 -9.86 19.36
CA ARG A 34 -2.32 -9.43 17.98
C ARG A 34 -1.87 -10.51 16.98
N PRO A 35 -2.39 -10.51 15.74
CA PRO A 35 -2.00 -11.47 14.72
C PRO A 35 -0.51 -11.31 14.39
N GLU A 36 0.21 -12.43 14.35
CA GLU A 36 1.61 -12.46 13.93
C GLU A 36 1.77 -13.29 12.66
N PRO A 37 2.76 -12.98 11.80
CA PRO A 37 3.14 -13.86 10.69
C PRO A 37 3.50 -15.26 11.18
N THR A 38 2.79 -16.28 10.71
CA THR A 38 3.10 -17.70 10.92
C THR A 38 3.10 -18.44 9.58
N ILE A 39 3.78 -19.59 9.52
CA ILE A 39 3.77 -20.44 8.32
C ILE A 39 2.34 -20.81 7.94
N GLU A 40 1.52 -21.20 8.91
CA GLU A 40 0.13 -21.60 8.65
C GLU A 40 -0.69 -20.44 8.07
N ARG A 41 -0.61 -19.24 8.65
CA ARG A 41 -1.34 -18.06 8.15
C ARG A 41 -0.89 -17.68 6.75
N LEU A 42 0.42 -17.66 6.49
CA LEU A 42 0.96 -17.37 5.16
C LEU A 42 0.60 -18.45 4.14
N HIS A 43 0.54 -19.72 4.54
CA HIS A 43 0.13 -20.80 3.67
C HIS A 43 -1.33 -20.65 3.24
N LYS A 44 -2.25 -20.38 4.18
CA LYS A 44 -3.66 -20.07 3.87
C LYS A 44 -3.77 -18.88 2.93
N LEU A 45 -3.04 -17.79 3.21
CA LEU A 45 -2.98 -16.63 2.34
C LEU A 45 -2.52 -17.00 0.92
N PHE A 46 -1.40 -17.71 0.79
CA PHE A 46 -0.84 -18.04 -0.52
C PHE A 46 -1.73 -19.01 -1.31
N GLN A 47 -2.45 -19.91 -0.64
CA GLN A 47 -3.49 -20.73 -1.28
C GLN A 47 -4.61 -19.87 -1.86
N ILE A 48 -5.08 -18.86 -1.13
CA ILE A 48 -6.05 -17.88 -1.65
C ILE A 48 -5.45 -17.14 -2.86
N LEU A 49 -4.20 -16.69 -2.78
CA LEU A 49 -3.58 -15.97 -3.90
C LEU A 49 -3.43 -16.85 -5.14
N ILE A 50 -3.01 -18.11 -4.98
CA ILE A 50 -2.92 -19.09 -6.06
C ILE A 50 -4.28 -19.32 -6.72
N SER A 51 -5.36 -19.47 -5.93
CA SER A 51 -6.67 -19.80 -6.47
C SER A 51 -7.21 -18.73 -7.42
N HIS A 52 -6.73 -17.49 -7.32
CA HIS A 52 -7.16 -16.35 -8.14
C HIS A 52 -6.21 -16.05 -9.33
N GLU A 53 -5.07 -16.73 -9.48
CA GLU A 53 -4.09 -16.36 -10.51
C GLU A 53 -4.57 -16.59 -11.93
N ASN A 54 -5.38 -17.63 -12.14
CA ASN A 54 -5.94 -17.92 -13.47
C ASN A 54 -7.05 -16.93 -13.82
N GLU A 55 -7.90 -16.58 -12.85
CA GLU A 55 -8.99 -15.63 -13.04
C GLU A 55 -8.46 -14.24 -13.40
N TYR A 56 -7.41 -13.77 -12.71
CA TYR A 56 -6.85 -12.43 -12.91
C TYR A 56 -5.57 -12.41 -13.74
N ARG A 57 -5.30 -13.47 -14.51
CA ARG A 57 -4.04 -13.65 -15.24
C ARG A 57 -3.68 -12.45 -16.12
N THR A 58 -4.62 -11.98 -16.94
CA THR A 58 -4.40 -10.87 -17.88
C THR A 58 -4.04 -9.57 -17.17
N ILE A 59 -4.67 -9.32 -16.01
CA ILE A 59 -4.40 -8.15 -15.18
C ILE A 59 -3.04 -8.28 -14.48
N PHE A 60 -2.72 -9.47 -13.95
CA PHE A 60 -1.42 -9.72 -13.32
C PHE A 60 -0.27 -9.55 -14.30
N ASP A 61 -0.41 -10.08 -15.52
CA ASP A 61 0.58 -9.94 -16.58
C ASP A 61 0.74 -8.45 -16.99
N TYR A 62 -0.35 -7.68 -17.10
CA TYR A 62 -0.31 -6.23 -17.36
C TYR A 62 0.39 -5.44 -16.24
N LEU A 63 0.11 -5.77 -14.98
CA LEU A 63 0.64 -5.07 -13.80
C LEU A 63 2.05 -5.54 -13.38
N GLY A 64 2.63 -6.52 -14.09
CA GLY A 64 3.90 -7.13 -13.70
C GLY A 64 3.85 -7.83 -12.34
N ILE A 65 2.68 -8.34 -11.95
CA ILE A 65 2.50 -9.16 -10.74
C ILE A 65 2.95 -10.58 -11.06
N PHE A 66 3.88 -11.10 -10.26
CA PHE A 66 4.33 -12.49 -10.41
C PHE A 66 3.19 -13.48 -10.08
N ARG A 67 3.23 -14.64 -10.73
CA ARG A 67 2.31 -15.76 -10.46
C ARG A 67 3.07 -16.89 -9.80
N PHE A 68 2.56 -17.45 -8.70
CA PHE A 68 3.18 -18.58 -8.02
C PHE A 68 3.23 -19.81 -8.93
N ASN A 69 2.12 -20.11 -9.62
CA ASN A 69 2.05 -21.27 -10.54
C ASN A 69 2.90 -21.12 -11.81
N ASP A 70 3.42 -19.91 -12.06
CA ASP A 70 4.22 -19.58 -13.25
C ASP A 70 5.40 -18.68 -12.85
N PHE A 71 5.97 -18.94 -11.67
CA PHE A 71 6.92 -18.04 -11.02
C PHE A 71 8.19 -17.84 -11.86
N TYR A 72 8.67 -18.93 -12.47
CA TYR A 72 9.79 -18.87 -13.38
C TYR A 72 9.49 -17.92 -14.54
N ASN A 73 8.42 -18.12 -15.31
CA ASN A 73 8.18 -17.27 -16.49
C ASN A 73 7.75 -15.84 -16.13
N THR A 74 7.16 -15.62 -14.96
CA THR A 74 6.69 -14.27 -14.55
C THR A 74 7.75 -13.42 -13.86
N LEU A 75 8.78 -14.01 -13.23
CA LEU A 75 9.82 -13.23 -12.55
C LEU A 75 11.23 -13.44 -13.12
N HIS A 76 11.58 -14.65 -13.59
CA HIS A 76 12.92 -14.96 -14.08
C HIS A 76 13.36 -14.10 -15.29
N PRO A 77 12.52 -13.83 -16.31
CA PRO A 77 12.92 -12.97 -17.43
C PRO A 77 13.34 -11.57 -16.99
N PHE A 78 12.71 -11.05 -15.92
CA PHE A 78 13.02 -9.74 -15.36
C PHE A 78 14.26 -9.77 -14.45
N ALA A 79 14.50 -10.89 -13.76
CA ALA A 79 15.67 -11.07 -12.91
C ALA A 79 16.99 -10.87 -13.68
N ASN A 80 17.04 -11.29 -14.94
CA ASN A 80 18.23 -11.13 -15.79
C ASN A 80 18.48 -9.69 -16.26
N ASN A 81 17.47 -8.81 -16.16
CA ASN A 81 17.55 -7.45 -16.67
C ASN A 81 18.14 -6.48 -15.63
N THR A 82 18.01 -6.78 -14.33
CA THR A 82 18.54 -5.89 -13.28
C THR A 82 19.00 -6.68 -12.05
N LYS A 83 20.10 -6.24 -11.43
CA LYS A 83 20.59 -6.78 -10.15
C LYS A 83 19.52 -6.74 -9.05
N ARG A 84 18.65 -5.71 -9.07
CA ARG A 84 17.53 -5.58 -8.14
C ARG A 84 16.56 -6.76 -8.26
N LEU A 85 16.11 -7.07 -9.48
CA LEU A 85 15.17 -8.17 -9.72
C LEU A 85 15.80 -9.54 -9.48
N GLN A 86 17.10 -9.70 -9.76
CA GLN A 86 17.86 -10.87 -9.38
C GLN A 86 17.84 -11.09 -7.85
N ASN A 87 18.09 -10.05 -7.06
CA ASN A 87 18.05 -10.14 -5.60
C ASN A 87 16.64 -10.51 -5.10
N ILE A 88 15.59 -9.93 -5.69
CA ILE A 88 14.19 -10.28 -5.37
C ILE A 88 13.94 -11.77 -5.65
N TYR A 89 14.32 -12.25 -6.84
CA TYR A 89 14.17 -13.65 -7.23
C TYR A 89 14.91 -14.60 -6.28
N CYS A 90 16.14 -14.25 -5.87
CA CYS A 90 16.90 -14.99 -4.88
C CYS A 90 16.19 -15.11 -3.53
N LEU A 91 15.63 -14.01 -3.00
CA LEU A 91 14.90 -14.03 -1.73
C LEU A 91 13.65 -14.91 -1.81
N PHE A 92 12.94 -14.92 -2.94
CA PHE A 92 11.86 -15.88 -3.17
C PHE A 92 12.38 -17.32 -3.04
N GLN A 93 13.42 -17.70 -3.77
CA GLN A 93 13.98 -19.06 -3.68
C GLN A 93 14.49 -19.41 -2.27
N GLN A 94 15.01 -18.42 -1.53
CA GLN A 94 15.53 -18.61 -0.19
C GLN A 94 14.42 -18.90 0.85
N TYR A 95 13.23 -18.31 0.69
CA TYR A 95 12.17 -18.31 1.70
C TYR A 95 10.90 -19.08 1.29
N ILE A 96 10.65 -19.21 -0.01
CA ILE A 96 9.43 -19.80 -0.58
C ILE A 96 9.85 -20.78 -1.68
N ASN A 97 9.63 -22.08 -1.46
CA ASN A 97 9.77 -23.07 -2.51
C ASN A 97 8.40 -23.29 -3.16
N ILE A 98 8.36 -23.26 -4.48
CA ILE A 98 7.17 -23.59 -5.26
C ILE A 98 7.53 -24.84 -6.06
N SER A 99 6.79 -25.91 -5.85
CA SER A 99 6.97 -27.15 -6.61
C SER A 99 6.19 -27.12 -7.93
N ASP A 100 6.55 -28.03 -8.84
CA ASP A 100 5.99 -28.07 -10.20
C ASP A 100 4.46 -28.31 -10.24
N ASN A 101 3.86 -28.81 -9.16
CA ASN A 101 2.42 -28.98 -9.02
C ASN A 101 1.70 -27.78 -8.35
N GLY A 102 2.41 -26.66 -8.17
CA GLY A 102 1.88 -25.46 -7.52
C GLY A 102 1.86 -25.53 -5.98
N HIS A 103 2.34 -26.60 -5.36
CA HIS A 103 2.43 -26.68 -3.91
C HIS A 103 3.53 -25.75 -3.39
N ILE A 104 3.16 -24.79 -2.54
CA ILE A 104 4.06 -23.84 -1.92
C ILE A 104 4.53 -24.36 -0.56
N VAL A 105 5.84 -24.41 -0.37
CA VAL A 105 6.47 -24.66 0.92
C VAL A 105 7.11 -23.38 1.42
N ILE A 106 6.57 -22.86 2.52
CA ILE A 106 7.10 -21.68 3.21
C ILE A 106 8.14 -22.13 4.23
N LYS A 107 9.37 -21.62 4.12
CA LYS A 107 10.47 -22.01 5.01
C LYS A 107 10.43 -21.22 6.32
N GLN A 108 10.87 -21.85 7.40
CA GLN A 108 10.88 -21.23 8.74
C GLN A 108 11.74 -19.97 8.83
N ASN A 109 12.83 -19.90 8.07
CA ASN A 109 13.67 -18.71 7.97
C ASN A 109 12.93 -17.50 7.38
N PHE A 110 11.82 -17.70 6.64
CA PHE A 110 10.99 -16.58 6.20
C PHE A 110 10.35 -15.85 7.38
N ILE A 111 9.87 -16.59 8.39
CA ILE A 111 9.33 -15.99 9.61
C ILE A 111 10.42 -15.21 10.35
N SER A 112 11.64 -15.75 10.42
CA SER A 112 12.80 -15.04 10.98
C SER A 112 13.11 -13.75 10.21
N TYR A 113 13.09 -13.79 8.88
CA TYR A 113 13.25 -12.61 8.02
C TYR A 113 12.17 -11.55 8.31
N LEU A 114 10.89 -11.94 8.36
CA LEU A 114 9.79 -11.01 8.66
C LEU A 114 9.92 -10.40 10.06
N LYS A 115 10.38 -11.17 11.06
CA LYS A 115 10.70 -10.65 12.40
C LYS A 115 11.81 -9.62 12.36
N LEU A 116 12.90 -9.90 11.65
CA LEU A 116 14.03 -8.98 11.51
C LEU A 116 13.62 -7.67 10.84
N VAL A 117 12.92 -7.77 9.70
CA VAL A 117 12.38 -6.60 8.98
C VAL A 117 11.47 -5.80 9.91
N SER A 118 10.59 -6.46 10.66
CA SER A 118 9.67 -5.82 11.61
C SER A 118 10.38 -5.15 12.80
N ASN A 119 11.44 -5.78 13.32
CA ASN A 119 12.23 -5.25 14.44
C ASN A 119 13.15 -4.10 14.05
N TYR A 120 13.54 -3.99 12.78
CA TYR A 120 14.37 -2.88 12.28
C TYR A 120 13.80 -1.50 12.69
N LEU A 121 12.47 -1.33 12.74
CA LEU A 121 11.83 -0.11 13.24
C LEU A 121 12.02 0.12 14.73
N SER A 122 12.01 -0.93 15.55
CA SER A 122 11.97 -0.76 17.01
C SER A 122 13.32 -0.31 17.59
N ASN A 123 14.43 -0.70 16.96
CA ASN A 123 15.78 -0.55 17.55
C ASN A 123 16.68 0.46 16.83
N VAL A 124 16.55 0.66 15.51
CA VAL A 124 17.52 1.44 14.71
C VAL A 124 17.16 2.93 14.61
N ILE A 125 15.91 3.28 14.90
CA ILE A 125 15.36 4.64 14.81
C ILE A 125 16.14 5.68 15.63
N LYS A 126 16.80 5.28 16.73
CA LYS A 126 17.42 6.27 17.63
C LYS A 126 18.86 6.66 17.27
N ASN A 127 19.71 5.78 16.72
CA ASN A 127 21.17 6.04 16.77
C ASN A 127 22.02 5.76 15.51
N LYS A 128 21.52 5.12 14.42
CA LYS A 128 22.38 4.70 13.27
C LYS A 128 22.04 5.28 11.89
N HIS A 129 20.93 6.00 11.73
CA HIS A 129 20.64 6.67 10.44
C HIS A 129 21.65 7.78 10.11
N LEU A 130 22.32 8.35 11.12
CA LEU A 130 23.38 9.35 10.95
C LEU A 130 24.68 8.81 10.31
N THR A 131 24.89 7.49 10.27
CA THR A 131 26.12 6.89 9.72
C THR A 131 25.96 6.37 8.28
N TRP A 132 24.80 6.54 7.64
CA TRP A 132 24.66 6.21 6.23
C TRP A 132 25.49 7.22 5.42
N SER A 133 26.55 6.72 4.78
CA SER A 133 27.47 7.55 4.00
C SER A 133 26.71 8.33 2.93
N LYS A 134 27.23 9.50 2.55
CA LYS A 134 26.72 10.31 1.44
C LYS A 134 26.53 9.44 0.17
N THR A 135 27.46 8.52 -0.07
CA THR A 135 27.43 7.52 -1.14
C THR A 135 26.22 6.59 -1.12
N THR A 136 25.66 6.26 0.05
CA THR A 136 24.46 5.43 0.16
C THR A 136 23.20 6.24 -0.14
N LYS A 137 23.16 7.52 0.25
CA LYS A 137 22.04 8.42 -0.09
C LYS A 137 21.97 8.72 -1.59
N ASP A 138 23.12 8.93 -2.22
CA ASP A 138 23.22 9.21 -3.66
C ASP A 138 22.79 8.00 -4.53
N LYS A 139 22.80 6.79 -3.97
CA LYS A 139 22.31 5.56 -4.62
C LYS A 139 20.80 5.35 -4.52
N ILE A 140 20.10 6.11 -3.67
CA ILE A 140 18.65 5.95 -3.50
C ILE A 140 17.95 6.55 -4.72
N GLN A 141 17.25 5.70 -5.45
CA GLN A 141 16.38 6.15 -6.52
C GLN A 141 15.33 7.11 -5.94
N LYS A 142 15.33 8.36 -6.42
CA LYS A 142 14.32 9.34 -6.04
C LYS A 142 12.93 8.80 -6.41
N PRO A 143 11.95 8.85 -5.50
CA PRO A 143 10.63 8.33 -5.76
C PRO A 143 9.90 9.22 -6.77
N VAL A 144 9.03 8.61 -7.56
CA VAL A 144 8.05 9.35 -8.36
C VAL A 144 6.83 9.64 -7.49
N ILE A 145 6.33 10.87 -7.53
CA ILE A 145 5.10 11.24 -6.81
C ILE A 145 3.91 10.83 -7.65
N ILE A 146 3.00 10.05 -7.06
CA ILE A 146 1.85 9.47 -7.73
C ILE A 146 0.58 10.09 -7.16
N LEU A 147 -0.25 10.62 -8.04
CA LEU A 147 -1.61 11.05 -7.73
C LEU A 147 -2.58 10.29 -8.64
N ALA A 148 -3.84 10.21 -8.26
CA ALA A 148 -4.92 9.71 -9.11
C ALA A 148 -6.14 10.60 -8.95
N ALA A 149 -6.78 10.98 -10.06
CA ALA A 149 -7.86 11.95 -10.02
C ALA A 149 -8.98 11.63 -11.03
N HIS A 150 -10.21 11.86 -10.59
CA HIS A 150 -11.39 11.98 -11.43
C HIS A 150 -11.76 13.46 -11.56
N SER A 151 -12.51 13.83 -12.61
CA SER A 151 -12.90 15.22 -12.89
C SER A 151 -13.55 15.97 -11.71
N LEU A 152 -14.35 15.26 -10.91
CA LEU A 152 -14.98 15.79 -9.69
C LEU A 152 -13.99 16.23 -8.58
N PHE A 153 -12.75 15.73 -8.61
CA PHE A 153 -11.72 16.03 -7.62
C PHE A 153 -10.57 16.84 -8.20
N TYR A 154 -10.78 17.48 -9.35
CA TYR A 154 -9.76 18.25 -10.04
C TYR A 154 -9.24 19.44 -9.23
N ASP A 155 -10.11 20.15 -8.51
CA ASP A 155 -9.68 21.28 -7.66
C ASP A 155 -8.78 20.81 -6.50
N ALA A 156 -9.10 19.65 -5.93
CA ALA A 156 -8.26 19.02 -4.92
C ALA A 156 -6.89 18.62 -5.51
N LEU A 157 -6.87 18.07 -6.73
CA LEU A 157 -5.65 17.77 -7.47
C LEU A 157 -4.81 19.03 -7.68
N GLN A 158 -5.39 20.13 -8.17
CA GLN A 158 -4.68 21.40 -8.37
C GLN A 158 -4.07 21.94 -7.07
N ALA A 159 -4.81 21.88 -5.97
CA ALA A 159 -4.30 22.31 -4.68
C ALA A 159 -3.18 21.39 -4.13
N SER A 160 -3.23 20.08 -4.40
CA SER A 160 -2.11 19.17 -4.10
C SER A 160 -0.88 19.50 -4.95
N MET A 161 -1.08 19.65 -6.26
CA MET A 161 -0.05 20.01 -7.23
C MET A 161 0.67 21.30 -6.87
N ARG A 162 -0.05 22.31 -6.35
CA ARG A 162 0.57 23.54 -5.83
C ARG A 162 1.61 23.23 -4.76
N THR A 163 1.26 22.46 -3.73
CA THR A 163 2.22 22.07 -2.68
C THR A 163 3.34 21.18 -3.21
N ILE A 164 3.06 20.33 -4.20
CA ILE A 164 4.10 19.51 -4.86
C ILE A 164 5.07 20.40 -5.66
N ASN A 165 4.61 21.49 -6.27
CA ASN A 165 5.47 22.47 -6.93
C ASN A 165 6.30 23.28 -5.93
N ASP A 166 5.75 23.58 -4.75
CA ASP A 166 6.47 24.31 -3.71
C ASP A 166 7.62 23.48 -3.12
N TYR A 167 7.36 22.19 -2.82
CA TYR A 167 8.31 21.34 -2.09
C TYR A 167 9.10 20.36 -2.99
N PHE A 168 8.56 19.90 -4.12
CA PHE A 168 9.17 18.85 -4.94
C PHE A 168 9.50 19.32 -6.36
N LYS A 169 10.15 20.47 -6.48
CA LYS A 169 10.49 21.11 -7.78
C LYS A 169 11.20 20.18 -8.76
N ASN A 170 12.02 19.25 -8.26
CA ASN A 170 12.86 18.37 -9.06
C ASN A 170 12.37 16.91 -9.10
N SER A 171 11.16 16.63 -8.62
CA SER A 171 10.60 15.27 -8.65
C SER A 171 9.73 15.06 -9.87
N THR A 172 9.77 13.88 -10.46
CA THR A 172 8.78 13.46 -11.46
C THR A 172 7.44 13.25 -10.77
N VAL A 173 6.35 13.62 -11.46
CA VAL A 173 4.98 13.40 -11.01
C VAL A 173 4.26 12.57 -12.05
N ALA A 174 3.54 11.53 -11.62
CA ALA A 174 2.62 10.81 -12.48
C ALA A 174 1.19 10.95 -11.94
N ILE A 175 0.26 11.26 -12.83
CA ILE A 175 -1.15 11.47 -12.51
C ILE A 175 -1.95 10.40 -13.23
N TYR A 176 -2.57 9.50 -12.48
CA TYR A 176 -3.50 8.52 -13.02
C TYR A 176 -4.84 9.19 -13.29
N ASP A 177 -5.26 9.13 -14.55
CA ASP A 177 -6.53 9.64 -15.02
C ASP A 177 -7.63 8.61 -14.76
N LEU A 178 -8.49 8.89 -13.78
CA LEU A 178 -9.66 8.09 -13.42
C LEU A 178 -10.95 8.57 -14.11
N GLY A 179 -10.87 9.57 -15.00
CA GLY A 179 -12.02 10.21 -15.66
C GLY A 179 -11.99 11.74 -15.60
N LEU A 180 -10.82 12.34 -15.83
CA LEU A 180 -10.63 13.76 -16.08
C LEU A 180 -11.20 14.12 -17.45
N ILE A 181 -11.77 15.32 -17.56
CA ILE A 181 -12.28 15.83 -18.86
C ILE A 181 -11.14 16.49 -19.66
N THR A 182 -11.33 16.62 -20.97
CA THR A 182 -10.30 17.14 -21.89
C THR A 182 -9.72 18.49 -21.48
N THR A 183 -10.54 19.42 -20.99
CA THR A 183 -10.07 20.73 -20.52
C THR A 183 -9.12 20.62 -19.32
N GLN A 184 -9.44 19.75 -18.36
CA GLN A 184 -8.60 19.48 -17.19
C GLN A 184 -7.28 18.80 -17.58
N LEU A 185 -7.33 17.85 -18.52
CA LEU A 185 -6.13 17.20 -19.06
C LEU A 185 -5.20 18.18 -19.74
N ASN A 186 -5.73 19.10 -20.55
CA ASN A 186 -4.95 20.14 -21.22
C ASN A 186 -4.31 21.09 -20.21
N MET A 187 -5.08 21.54 -19.21
CA MET A 187 -4.57 22.38 -18.14
C MET A 187 -3.44 21.70 -17.34
N ILE A 188 -3.52 20.39 -17.07
CA ILE A 188 -2.42 19.67 -16.40
C ILE A 188 -1.16 19.69 -17.26
N LYS A 189 -1.30 19.42 -18.57
CA LYS A 189 -0.16 19.41 -19.51
C LYS A 189 0.48 20.79 -19.65
N GLU A 190 -0.31 21.84 -19.69
CA GLU A 190 0.15 23.23 -19.80
C GLU A 190 0.85 23.72 -18.52
N ASN A 191 0.36 23.32 -17.34
CA ASN A 191 0.85 23.84 -16.06
C ASN A 191 1.88 22.94 -15.36
N CYS A 192 2.22 21.78 -15.92
CA CYS A 192 3.17 20.84 -15.32
C CYS A 192 3.98 20.08 -16.37
N GLU A 193 5.10 20.65 -16.80
CA GLU A 193 6.02 20.04 -17.78
C GLU A 193 6.63 18.71 -17.30
N ARG A 194 6.74 18.52 -15.97
CA ARG A 194 7.29 17.31 -15.33
C ARG A 194 6.23 16.25 -15.00
N CYS A 195 4.98 16.48 -15.38
CA CYS A 195 3.88 15.56 -15.12
C CYS A 195 3.67 14.60 -16.28
N THR A 196 3.57 13.32 -15.96
CA THR A 196 3.11 12.28 -16.89
C THR A 196 1.66 11.92 -16.55
N ILE A 197 0.75 12.04 -17.51
CA ILE A 197 -0.63 11.56 -17.35
C ILE A 197 -0.68 10.10 -17.79
N ILE A 198 -1.21 9.23 -16.92
CA ILE A 198 -1.34 7.80 -17.18
C ILE A 198 -2.84 7.46 -17.22
N PRO A 199 -3.39 7.00 -18.35
CA PRO A 199 -4.79 6.58 -18.39
C PRO A 199 -5.00 5.34 -17.53
N PHE A 200 -6.02 5.35 -16.66
CA PHE A 200 -6.37 4.16 -15.89
C PHE A 200 -7.07 3.12 -16.79
N PRO A 201 -6.63 1.85 -16.77
CA PRO A 201 -7.05 0.85 -17.76
C PRO A 201 -8.41 0.21 -17.42
N PHE A 202 -9.47 1.02 -17.31
CA PHE A 202 -10.82 0.53 -16.98
C PHE A 202 -11.30 -0.56 -17.93
N ALA A 203 -11.15 -0.35 -19.24
CA ALA A 203 -11.62 -1.30 -20.25
C ALA A 203 -10.96 -2.68 -20.09
N GLN A 204 -9.68 -2.70 -19.72
CA GLN A 204 -8.94 -3.93 -19.48
C GLN A 204 -9.36 -4.61 -18.18
N ILE A 205 -9.85 -3.90 -17.17
CA ILE A 205 -10.15 -4.48 -15.84
C ILE A 205 -11.62 -4.89 -15.70
N GLU A 206 -12.54 -4.11 -16.27
CA GLU A 206 -13.98 -4.27 -16.05
C GLU A 206 -14.55 -5.63 -16.47
N HIS A 207 -13.89 -6.32 -17.41
CA HIS A 207 -14.30 -7.66 -17.84
C HIS A 207 -14.18 -8.74 -16.75
N VAL A 208 -13.29 -8.55 -15.75
CA VAL A 208 -13.09 -9.47 -14.62
C VAL A 208 -13.51 -8.88 -13.28
N ALA A 209 -13.55 -7.54 -13.15
CA ALA A 209 -13.80 -6.85 -11.89
C ALA A 209 -14.56 -5.54 -12.10
N ALA A 210 -15.83 -5.63 -12.49
CA ALA A 210 -16.67 -4.47 -12.83
C ALA A 210 -16.83 -3.44 -11.70
N HIS A 211 -16.77 -3.86 -10.43
CA HIS A 211 -16.89 -2.99 -9.26
C HIS A 211 -15.80 -1.91 -9.18
N ILE A 212 -14.65 -2.10 -9.85
CA ILE A 212 -13.54 -1.14 -9.89
C ILE A 212 -13.94 0.20 -10.50
N ARG A 213 -14.92 0.21 -11.42
CA ARG A 213 -15.46 1.45 -12.00
C ARG A 213 -16.18 2.31 -10.96
N THR A 214 -16.66 1.70 -9.86
CA THR A 214 -17.28 2.41 -8.77
C THR A 214 -16.21 3.01 -7.85
N LEU A 215 -15.70 4.19 -8.20
CA LEU A 215 -14.57 4.84 -7.54
C LEU A 215 -14.68 4.98 -6.00
N ARG A 216 -15.92 5.05 -5.46
CA ARG A 216 -16.19 5.14 -4.02
C ARG A 216 -15.71 3.93 -3.21
N TYR A 217 -15.48 2.80 -3.89
CA TYR A 217 -14.97 1.58 -3.29
C TYR A 217 -13.46 1.56 -3.20
N PHE A 218 -12.77 2.52 -3.84
CA PHE A 218 -11.31 2.62 -3.83
C PHE A 218 -10.57 1.36 -4.31
N ALA A 219 -11.27 0.39 -4.92
CA ALA A 219 -10.70 -0.85 -5.46
C ALA A 219 -9.71 -0.59 -6.62
N TRP A 220 -9.79 0.57 -7.26
CA TRP A 220 -8.81 1.03 -8.26
C TRP A 220 -7.45 1.39 -7.66
N LYS A 221 -7.38 1.77 -6.37
CA LYS A 221 -6.16 2.32 -5.77
C LYS A 221 -5.02 1.30 -5.65
N PRO A 222 -5.25 0.05 -5.18
CA PRO A 222 -4.20 -0.97 -5.15
C PRO A 222 -3.58 -1.20 -6.53
N ILE A 223 -4.40 -1.10 -7.59
CA ILE A 223 -3.97 -1.25 -8.98
C ILE A 223 -3.10 -0.08 -9.42
N VAL A 224 -3.49 1.16 -9.12
CA VAL A 224 -2.65 2.35 -9.36
C VAL A 224 -1.30 2.23 -8.67
N VAL A 225 -1.30 1.83 -7.39
CA VAL A 225 -0.07 1.69 -6.61
C VAL A 225 0.82 0.60 -7.21
N GLN A 226 0.27 -0.56 -7.57
CA GLN A 226 1.03 -1.63 -8.21
C GLN A 226 1.58 -1.21 -9.58
N ASP A 227 0.76 -0.63 -10.46
CA ASP A 227 1.21 -0.19 -11.80
C ASP A 227 2.33 0.86 -11.67
N ALA A 228 2.20 1.79 -10.73
CA ALA A 228 3.22 2.79 -10.46
C ALA A 228 4.52 2.18 -9.91
N VAL A 229 4.44 1.21 -9.00
CA VAL A 229 5.62 0.49 -8.50
C VAL A 229 6.28 -0.31 -9.63
N HIS A 230 5.50 -0.94 -10.50
CA HIS A 230 6.03 -1.66 -11.67
C HIS A 230 6.77 -0.74 -12.64
N ARG A 231 6.22 0.45 -12.93
CA ARG A 231 6.81 1.43 -13.84
C ARG A 231 8.04 2.14 -13.28
N PHE A 232 7.98 2.55 -12.01
CA PHE A 232 8.92 3.50 -11.44
C PHE A 232 9.85 2.89 -10.40
N GLY A 233 9.51 1.72 -9.85
CA GLY A 233 10.29 1.02 -8.84
C GLY A 233 10.25 1.65 -7.44
N SER A 234 10.19 2.97 -7.29
CA SER A 234 10.04 3.66 -6.00
C SER A 234 9.07 4.82 -6.15
N ILE A 235 8.05 4.87 -5.29
CA ILE A 235 6.97 5.84 -5.40
C ILE A 235 6.56 6.43 -4.05
N ILE A 236 5.97 7.62 -4.11
CA ILE A 236 5.17 8.20 -3.04
C ILE A 236 3.78 8.45 -3.62
N TYR A 237 2.80 7.66 -3.20
CA TYR A 237 1.40 7.86 -3.56
C TYR A 237 0.74 8.82 -2.57
N GLY A 238 -0.06 9.75 -3.08
CA GLY A 238 -0.93 10.62 -2.29
C GLY A 238 -2.32 10.74 -2.93
N ASP A 239 -3.36 10.69 -2.11
CA ASP A 239 -4.68 11.14 -2.54
C ASP A 239 -4.62 12.64 -2.88
N THR A 240 -5.51 13.11 -3.74
CA THR A 240 -5.57 14.53 -4.14
C THR A 240 -5.91 15.46 -2.97
N SER A 241 -6.37 14.93 -1.84
CA SER A 241 -6.59 15.68 -0.60
C SER A 241 -5.29 15.94 0.19
N ILE A 242 -4.19 15.27 -0.13
CA ILE A 242 -2.91 15.44 0.57
C ILE A 242 -2.27 16.78 0.20
N ARG A 243 -1.73 17.46 1.22
CA ARG A 243 -0.93 18.67 1.10
C ARG A 243 0.43 18.43 1.72
N TYR A 244 1.47 18.74 0.97
CA TYR A 244 2.84 18.53 1.39
C TYR A 244 3.37 19.78 2.10
N LYS A 245 4.17 19.60 3.15
CA LYS A 245 4.82 20.71 3.88
C LYS A 245 6.36 20.66 3.86
N THR A 246 6.91 19.64 3.22
CA THR A 246 8.36 19.37 3.18
C THR A 246 8.67 18.39 2.08
N SER A 247 9.91 18.44 1.60
CA SER A 247 10.46 17.56 0.59
C SER A 247 11.27 16.38 1.13
N ASN A 248 11.47 16.34 2.45
CA ASN A 248 12.37 15.38 3.08
C ASN A 248 11.65 14.05 3.35
N PHE A 249 11.88 13.09 2.46
CA PHE A 249 11.45 11.70 2.61
C PHE A 249 12.62 10.73 2.73
N ASP A 250 13.85 11.21 2.94
CA ASP A 250 15.05 10.38 2.93
C ASP A 250 14.89 9.19 3.88
N ARG A 251 14.44 9.44 5.11
CA ARG A 251 14.17 8.39 6.11
C ARG A 251 13.19 7.35 5.58
N LEU A 252 12.02 7.80 5.12
CA LEU A 252 10.96 6.94 4.58
C LEU A 252 11.46 6.06 3.43
N LEU A 253 12.26 6.64 2.53
CA LEU A 253 12.82 5.94 1.37
C LEU A 253 13.88 4.93 1.77
N LEU A 254 14.75 5.29 2.70
CA LEU A 254 15.77 4.43 3.28
C LEU A 254 15.14 3.20 3.95
N ASP A 255 14.12 3.41 4.76
CA ASP A 255 13.41 2.33 5.46
C ASP A 255 12.70 1.41 4.48
N ASN A 256 12.16 1.98 3.40
CA ASN A 256 11.53 1.21 2.33
C ASN A 256 12.52 0.40 1.48
N LEU A 257 13.83 0.65 1.52
CA LEU A 257 14.79 -0.29 0.91
C LEU A 257 14.69 -1.67 1.57
N ILE A 258 14.45 -1.70 2.88
CA ILE A 258 14.34 -2.94 3.67
C ILE A 258 12.88 -3.42 3.69
N ARG A 259 11.93 -2.53 3.97
CA ARG A 259 10.50 -2.89 4.19
C ARG A 259 9.67 -2.94 2.94
N GLY A 260 10.05 -2.18 1.93
CA GLY A 260 9.32 -2.03 0.68
C GLY A 260 8.02 -1.24 0.78
N PHE A 261 7.45 -1.04 1.97
CA PHE A 261 6.12 -0.46 2.13
C PHE A 261 6.01 0.34 3.43
N SER A 262 5.49 1.56 3.33
CA SER A 262 5.25 2.47 4.45
C SER A 262 3.94 3.25 4.26
N CYS A 263 3.20 3.42 5.36
CA CYS A 263 1.90 4.10 5.45
C CYS A 263 1.69 4.57 6.90
N ARG A 264 0.79 5.52 7.13
CA ARG A 264 0.53 6.04 8.46
C ARG A 264 -0.60 5.31 9.15
N GLU A 265 -0.35 4.85 10.37
CA GLU A 265 -1.40 4.35 11.25
C GLU A 265 -2.29 5.50 11.78
N LEU A 266 -3.56 5.21 12.05
CA LEU A 266 -4.53 6.14 12.65
C LEU A 266 -4.88 5.69 14.08
N PRO A 267 -4.14 6.15 15.11
CA PRO A 267 -4.41 5.79 16.49
C PRO A 267 -5.84 6.15 16.88
N GLY A 268 -6.47 5.28 17.67
CA GLY A 268 -7.87 5.42 18.10
C GLY A 268 -8.90 4.98 17.06
N HIS A 269 -8.49 4.60 15.84
CA HIS A 269 -9.37 4.06 14.80
C HIS A 269 -9.13 2.56 14.65
N TYR A 270 -9.82 1.74 15.44
CA TYR A 270 -9.63 0.28 15.44
C TYR A 270 -10.11 -0.37 14.13
N LEU A 271 -9.28 -1.24 13.56
CA LEU A 271 -9.55 -1.93 12.30
C LEU A 271 -10.91 -2.66 12.28
N PRO A 272 -11.32 -3.42 13.32
CA PRO A 272 -12.65 -4.06 13.38
C PRO A 272 -13.83 -3.12 13.18
N CYS A 273 -13.66 -1.83 13.47
CA CYS A 273 -14.71 -0.82 13.35
C CYS A 273 -14.89 -0.30 11.92
N PHE A 274 -13.93 -0.58 11.05
CA PHE A 274 -13.86 -0.07 9.68
C PHE A 274 -13.70 -1.19 8.66
N THR A 275 -13.73 -2.45 9.07
CA THR A 275 -13.55 -3.60 8.19
C THR A 275 -14.81 -4.47 8.22
N SER A 276 -15.37 -4.72 7.04
CA SER A 276 -16.48 -5.64 6.87
C SER A 276 -16.06 -7.07 7.20
N PHE A 277 -16.97 -7.84 7.81
CA PHE A 277 -16.73 -9.25 8.10
C PHE A 277 -16.39 -10.06 6.84
N GLY A 278 -16.99 -9.74 5.69
CA GLY A 278 -16.70 -10.43 4.44
C GLY A 278 -15.24 -10.28 3.99
N THR A 279 -14.61 -9.13 4.22
CA THR A 279 -13.18 -8.93 3.94
C THR A 279 -12.33 -9.86 4.81
N LEU A 280 -12.62 -9.94 6.11
CA LEU A 280 -11.89 -10.84 7.01
C LEU A 280 -12.11 -12.31 6.65
N LEU A 281 -13.35 -12.68 6.30
CA LEU A 281 -13.68 -14.04 5.87
C LEU A 281 -12.92 -14.44 4.60
N TRP A 282 -12.77 -13.51 3.65
CA TRP A 282 -11.96 -13.72 2.45
C TRP A 282 -10.51 -14.06 2.80
N PHE A 283 -9.93 -13.35 3.78
CA PHE A 283 -8.60 -13.64 4.32
C PHE A 283 -8.54 -14.88 5.24
N GLN A 284 -9.66 -15.58 5.46
CA GLN A 284 -9.80 -16.68 6.44
C GLN A 284 -9.41 -16.26 7.87
N GLU A 285 -9.76 -15.04 8.23
CA GLU A 285 -9.47 -14.44 9.52
C GLU A 285 -10.75 -14.12 10.31
N THR A 286 -10.60 -13.92 11.62
CA THR A 286 -11.69 -13.54 12.51
C THR A 286 -11.54 -12.12 13.02
N ILE A 287 -12.66 -11.46 13.34
CA ILE A 287 -12.65 -10.08 13.85
C ILE A 287 -11.87 -9.94 15.17
N SER A 288 -11.96 -10.94 16.05
CA SER A 288 -11.26 -10.97 17.34
C SER A 288 -9.75 -10.97 17.20
N THR A 289 -9.21 -11.46 16.07
CA THR A 289 -7.77 -11.41 15.80
C THR A 289 -7.27 -9.95 15.72
N PHE A 290 -8.14 -8.99 15.40
CA PHE A 290 -7.77 -7.60 15.10
C PHE A 290 -8.24 -6.57 16.15
N ASP A 291 -8.73 -7.01 17.31
CA ASP A 291 -9.34 -6.12 18.32
C ASP A 291 -8.46 -4.95 18.76
N ASP A 292 -7.13 -5.12 18.73
CA ASP A 292 -6.14 -4.12 19.17
C ASP A 292 -5.26 -3.57 18.03
N ILE A 293 -5.70 -3.74 16.78
CA ILE A 293 -5.06 -3.18 15.59
C ILE A 293 -5.78 -1.88 15.19
N TYR A 294 -5.02 -0.82 14.93
CA TYR A 294 -5.57 0.37 14.30
C TYR A 294 -5.51 0.27 12.78
N ILE A 295 -6.42 0.98 12.12
CA ILE A 295 -6.40 1.13 10.67
C ILE A 295 -5.24 2.05 10.26
N ALA A 296 -4.73 1.88 9.03
CA ALA A 296 -3.75 2.74 8.41
C ALA A 296 -4.35 3.52 7.23
N GLU A 297 -3.84 4.73 7.00
CA GLU A 297 -4.20 5.58 5.88
C GLU A 297 -3.63 5.01 4.58
N ALA A 298 -4.51 4.54 3.70
CA ALA A 298 -4.16 4.26 2.30
C ALA A 298 -4.17 5.53 1.41
N GLY A 299 -4.37 6.72 2.01
CA GLY A 299 -4.35 7.99 1.30
C GLY A 299 -2.96 8.59 1.12
N PHE A 300 -1.95 8.06 1.81
CA PHE A 300 -0.56 8.40 1.60
C PHE A 300 0.31 7.18 1.84
N LEU A 301 1.07 6.78 0.83
CA LEU A 301 1.90 5.59 0.85
C LEU A 301 3.27 5.90 0.29
N ALA A 302 4.31 5.29 0.83
CA ALA A 302 5.60 5.19 0.15
C ALA A 302 5.92 3.73 -0.08
N VAL A 303 6.26 3.37 -1.31
CA VAL A 303 6.43 1.99 -1.73
C VAL A 303 7.67 1.88 -2.61
N THR A 304 8.54 0.94 -2.27
CA THR A 304 9.75 0.60 -3.02
C THR A 304 9.66 -0.87 -3.43
N ASP A 305 9.78 -1.14 -4.73
CA ASP A 305 9.77 -2.49 -5.30
C ASP A 305 10.90 -3.35 -4.70
N ASN A 306 10.52 -4.30 -3.87
CA ASN A 306 11.40 -5.29 -3.27
C ASN A 306 10.61 -6.58 -3.06
N PHE A 307 11.27 -7.59 -2.50
CA PHE A 307 10.65 -8.88 -2.23
C PHE A 307 9.35 -8.77 -1.41
N LEU A 308 9.35 -7.96 -0.35
CA LEU A 308 8.22 -7.83 0.55
C LEU A 308 7.08 -7.00 -0.04
N SER A 309 7.38 -5.87 -0.69
CA SER A 309 6.34 -5.04 -1.31
C SER A 309 5.64 -5.76 -2.46
N ARG A 310 6.35 -6.62 -3.21
CA ARG A 310 5.69 -7.48 -4.23
C ARG A 310 4.69 -8.46 -3.62
N LEU A 311 4.98 -9.06 -2.48
CA LEU A 311 4.05 -9.93 -1.76
C LEU A 311 2.83 -9.15 -1.22
N ILE A 312 3.09 -7.98 -0.63
CA ILE A 312 2.05 -7.08 -0.11
C ILE A 312 1.13 -6.62 -1.25
N LEU A 313 1.69 -6.11 -2.34
CA LEU A 313 0.91 -5.58 -3.47
C LEU A 313 0.16 -6.69 -4.21
N LYS A 314 0.77 -7.88 -4.39
CA LYS A 314 0.05 -9.04 -4.94
C LYS A 314 -1.20 -9.34 -4.12
N THR A 315 -1.07 -9.37 -2.80
CA THR A 315 -2.20 -9.63 -1.90
C THR A 315 -3.26 -8.53 -1.99
N TRP A 316 -2.82 -7.27 -1.92
CA TRP A 316 -3.73 -6.13 -1.91
C TRP A 316 -4.48 -5.98 -3.25
N VAL A 317 -3.80 -6.18 -4.38
CA VAL A 317 -4.41 -6.16 -5.72
C VAL A 317 -5.35 -7.34 -5.92
N THR A 318 -4.97 -8.55 -5.47
CA THR A 318 -5.88 -9.71 -5.57
C THR A 318 -7.19 -9.46 -4.82
N CYS A 319 -7.11 -8.93 -3.60
CA CYS A 319 -8.31 -8.52 -2.85
C CYS A 319 -9.10 -7.42 -3.58
N ALA A 320 -8.41 -6.45 -4.20
CA ALA A 320 -9.07 -5.37 -4.93
C ALA A 320 -9.86 -5.86 -6.15
N LEU A 321 -9.35 -6.90 -6.82
CA LEU A 321 -9.99 -7.53 -7.98
C LEU A 321 -11.15 -8.45 -7.59
N ASP A 322 -11.18 -9.00 -6.37
CA ASP A 322 -12.30 -9.81 -5.89
C ASP A 322 -13.32 -8.95 -5.13
N GLU A 323 -14.52 -8.81 -5.71
CA GLU A 323 -15.63 -8.06 -5.10
C GLU A 323 -15.99 -8.58 -3.69
N LYS A 324 -15.85 -9.89 -3.45
CA LYS A 324 -16.11 -10.52 -2.14
C LYS A 324 -15.09 -10.11 -1.09
N CYS A 325 -13.90 -9.68 -1.48
CA CYS A 325 -12.88 -9.18 -0.57
C CYS A 325 -13.02 -7.69 -0.33
N ILE A 326 -12.99 -6.88 -1.38
CA ILE A 326 -12.88 -5.42 -1.25
C ILE A 326 -14.22 -4.77 -0.90
N THR A 327 -15.32 -5.28 -1.45
CA THR A 327 -16.68 -4.72 -1.33
C THR A 327 -17.71 -5.82 -0.99
N PRO A 328 -17.51 -6.60 0.07
CA PRO A 328 -18.41 -7.69 0.42
C PRO A 328 -19.83 -7.18 0.67
N LEU A 329 -20.82 -7.97 0.23
CA LEU A 329 -22.23 -7.72 0.52
C LEU A 329 -22.50 -7.80 2.03
N GLY A 330 -23.44 -6.98 2.52
CA GLY A 330 -23.93 -7.06 3.90
C GLY A 330 -22.94 -6.54 4.96
N TRP A 331 -22.33 -5.37 4.73
CA TRP A 331 -21.43 -4.75 5.70
C TRP A 331 -22.14 -4.45 7.01
N THR A 332 -21.84 -5.23 8.05
CA THR A 332 -22.15 -4.86 9.44
C THR A 332 -20.82 -4.80 10.19
N THR A 333 -20.37 -3.60 10.55
CA THR A 333 -19.22 -3.51 11.46
C THR A 333 -19.73 -3.72 12.88
N ARG A 334 -19.13 -4.65 13.63
CA ARG A 334 -19.46 -4.85 15.05
C ARG A 334 -18.41 -4.15 15.91
N CYS A 335 -18.43 -2.81 15.93
CA CYS A 335 -17.52 -2.05 16.78
C CYS A 335 -18.16 -1.79 18.16
N LYS A 336 -17.56 -2.33 19.23
CA LYS A 336 -17.96 -1.99 20.61
C LYS A 336 -17.22 -0.78 21.18
N ARG A 337 -16.23 -0.24 20.47
CA ARG A 337 -15.15 0.58 21.07
C ARG A 337 -15.13 2.08 20.71
N ILE A 338 -16.15 2.66 20.05
CA ILE A 338 -16.15 4.11 19.75
C ILE A 338 -17.56 4.74 19.81
N VAL A 339 -17.68 5.85 20.56
CA VAL A 339 -18.78 6.83 20.44
C VAL A 339 -18.48 7.77 19.27
N GLY A 340 -19.36 7.85 18.27
CA GLY A 340 -19.29 8.85 17.19
C GLY A 340 -18.57 8.45 15.89
N SER A 341 -18.11 7.20 15.75
CA SER A 341 -17.62 6.71 14.46
C SER A 341 -18.78 6.21 13.58
N THR A 342 -18.77 6.57 12.30
CA THR A 342 -19.60 5.89 11.31
C THR A 342 -18.98 4.51 11.06
N MET A 343 -19.72 3.49 11.50
CA MET A 343 -19.49 2.06 11.41
C MET A 343 -19.49 1.54 9.96
N ILE A 344 -18.69 2.16 9.08
CA ILE A 344 -18.69 1.95 7.64
C ILE A 344 -17.35 1.36 7.21
N HIS A 345 -17.43 0.31 6.39
CA HIS A 345 -16.28 -0.32 5.75
C HIS A 345 -15.42 0.68 4.96
N ARG A 346 -14.10 0.63 5.16
CA ARG A 346 -13.11 1.53 4.51
C ARG A 346 -12.38 0.88 3.35
N TYR A 347 -12.92 -0.20 2.79
CA TYR A 347 -12.51 -0.81 1.53
C TYR A 347 -10.99 -1.07 1.41
N ASP A 348 -10.28 -0.26 0.63
CA ASP A 348 -8.84 -0.38 0.35
C ASP A 348 -7.99 -0.28 1.62
N GLN A 349 -8.34 0.63 2.54
CA GLN A 349 -7.65 0.77 3.83
C GLN A 349 -7.81 -0.47 4.69
N SER A 350 -9.03 -1.02 4.73
CA SER A 350 -9.35 -2.23 5.48
C SER A 350 -8.55 -3.43 4.94
N ALA A 351 -8.59 -3.63 3.62
CA ALA A 351 -7.83 -4.68 2.95
C ALA A 351 -6.32 -4.53 3.12
N LEU A 352 -5.80 -3.28 3.06
CA LEU A 352 -4.38 -3.00 3.24
C LEU A 352 -3.89 -3.43 4.62
N VAL A 353 -4.59 -3.05 5.69
CA VAL A 353 -4.11 -3.34 7.06
C VAL A 353 -4.18 -4.84 7.35
N VAL A 354 -5.24 -5.53 6.89
CA VAL A 354 -5.30 -6.99 7.00
C VAL A 354 -4.14 -7.63 6.23
N THR A 355 -3.84 -7.15 5.02
CA THR A 355 -2.68 -7.59 4.23
C THR A 355 -1.37 -7.40 5.00
N LEU A 356 -1.13 -6.21 5.55
CA LEU A 356 0.11 -5.91 6.30
C LEU A 356 0.27 -6.81 7.52
N SER A 357 -0.81 -7.26 8.15
CA SER A 357 -0.78 -8.17 9.31
C SER A 357 -0.24 -9.58 9.03
N PHE A 358 -0.17 -9.98 7.75
CA PHE A 358 0.46 -11.24 7.35
C PHE A 358 1.98 -11.12 7.26
N TYR A 359 2.50 -9.91 7.10
CA TYR A 359 3.90 -9.68 6.75
C TYR A 359 4.70 -8.94 7.84
N PHE A 360 4.03 -8.18 8.70
CA PHE A 360 4.68 -7.42 9.76
C PHE A 360 4.28 -7.92 11.13
N PHE A 361 5.27 -8.02 12.02
CA PHE A 361 5.04 -8.24 13.44
C PHE A 361 4.59 -6.93 14.09
N PRO A 362 3.58 -6.98 14.98
CA PRO A 362 3.15 -5.82 15.73
C PRO A 362 4.30 -5.26 16.61
N SER A 363 4.44 -3.93 16.73
CA SER A 363 5.45 -3.35 17.63
C SER A 363 5.03 -3.50 19.09
N LEU A 364 5.97 -3.81 19.99
CA LEU A 364 5.67 -3.94 21.43
C LEU A 364 5.15 -2.61 21.99
N ARG A 365 3.95 -2.61 22.59
CA ARG A 365 3.48 -1.46 23.39
C ARG A 365 4.38 -1.34 24.63
N LYS A 366 5.11 -0.23 24.78
CA LYS A 366 5.77 0.06 26.06
C LYS A 366 4.70 0.49 27.05
N ASN A 367 4.53 -0.27 28.13
CA ASN A 367 3.42 -0.18 29.08
C ASN A 367 3.23 1.16 29.83
N ASN A 368 4.02 2.23 29.60
CA ASN A 368 3.96 3.44 30.43
C ASN A 368 4.21 4.77 29.69
N GLN A 369 3.94 4.87 28.39
CA GLN A 369 4.02 6.16 27.69
C GLN A 369 2.82 6.35 26.76
N THR A 370 2.23 7.55 26.80
CA THR A 370 1.34 8.14 25.79
C THR A 370 2.08 8.41 24.45
N ASP A 371 3.01 7.54 24.09
CA ASP A 371 3.82 7.59 22.86
C ASP A 371 3.21 6.64 21.80
N PRO A 372 3.41 6.93 20.51
CA PRO A 372 2.49 6.54 19.46
C PRO A 372 2.56 5.03 19.17
N ALA A 373 1.38 4.42 19.24
CA ALA A 373 0.77 3.44 18.35
C ALA A 373 1.54 2.19 17.83
N PRO A 374 0.81 1.07 17.64
CA PRO A 374 1.34 -0.29 17.61
C PRO A 374 1.81 -0.78 16.23
N TYR A 375 1.78 0.10 15.21
CA TYR A 375 2.50 0.03 13.95
C TYR A 375 3.17 1.38 13.72
N ASP A 376 4.31 1.61 14.36
CA ASP A 376 5.06 2.86 14.18
C ASP A 376 5.78 2.85 12.80
N MET A 377 5.00 2.82 11.72
CA MET A 377 5.43 2.95 10.31
C MET A 377 5.75 4.42 9.94
N TYR A 378 5.74 5.33 10.94
CA TYR A 378 6.66 6.47 11.18
C TYR A 378 5.97 7.74 11.71
N THR A 379 6.60 8.31 12.73
CA THR A 379 6.48 9.68 13.26
C THR A 379 6.88 10.77 12.24
N SER A 380 7.77 10.50 11.28
CA SER A 380 8.17 11.49 10.25
C SER A 380 7.06 11.83 9.25
N MET A 381 6.16 10.88 8.95
CA MET A 381 4.94 11.19 8.18
C MET A 381 4.04 12.17 8.94
N GLN A 382 3.98 12.09 10.28
CA GLN A 382 3.17 13.00 11.10
C GLN A 382 3.73 14.43 11.08
N GLU A 383 5.06 14.57 11.17
CA GLU A 383 5.76 15.86 11.06
C GLU A 383 5.57 16.50 9.67
N ASN A 384 5.60 15.68 8.61
CA ASN A 384 5.49 16.14 7.22
C ASN A 384 4.05 16.46 6.79
N LEU A 385 3.04 15.95 7.50
CA LEU A 385 1.61 16.06 7.19
C LEU A 385 0.84 16.90 8.22
N ALA A 386 1.52 17.69 9.06
CA ALA A 386 1.02 18.31 10.29
C ALA A 386 -0.20 19.26 10.18
N GLU A 387 -0.90 19.33 9.05
CA GLU A 387 -2.20 20.01 8.97
C GLU A 387 -3.08 19.48 7.82
N VAL A 388 -3.54 18.24 7.94
CA VAL A 388 -4.87 17.92 7.42
C VAL A 388 -5.86 18.63 8.36
N ARG A 389 -6.03 19.95 8.19
CA ARG A 389 -7.14 20.67 8.80
C ARG A 389 -8.40 20.02 8.26
N ARG A 390 -9.04 19.20 9.11
CA ARG A 390 -10.45 18.89 8.97
C ARG A 390 -11.16 20.24 9.05
N ASN A 391 -11.49 20.83 7.91
CA ASN A 391 -12.70 21.64 7.83
C ASN A 391 -13.87 20.68 8.08
N ALA A 392 -14.07 20.35 9.36
CA ALA A 392 -15.26 19.71 9.90
C ALA A 392 -16.41 20.74 9.96
N GLY A 393 -16.58 21.50 8.87
CA GLY A 393 -17.66 22.46 8.65
C GLY A 393 -18.72 21.90 7.72
N ASP A 394 -18.36 21.11 6.70
CA ASP A 394 -19.35 20.55 5.78
C ASP A 394 -19.78 19.15 6.23
N ARG A 395 -20.66 19.15 7.24
CA ARG A 395 -21.58 18.05 7.49
C ARG A 395 -22.57 17.93 6.33
N HIS A 396 -22.13 17.43 5.17
CA HIS A 396 -23.04 16.78 4.23
C HIS A 396 -22.52 15.37 3.97
N TYR A 397 -23.11 14.43 4.70
CA TYR A 397 -23.17 13.03 4.33
C TYR A 397 -23.62 12.94 2.87
N PHE A 398 -22.72 12.57 1.96
CA PHE A 398 -23.06 12.31 0.57
C PHE A 398 -23.85 11.00 0.49
N THR A 399 -25.16 11.11 0.69
CA THR A 399 -26.11 10.19 0.07
C THR A 399 -26.12 10.51 -1.43
N ALA A 400 -25.85 9.51 -2.27
CA ALA A 400 -26.14 9.58 -3.68
C ALA A 400 -27.66 9.75 -3.83
N ARG A 401 -28.14 10.99 -3.96
CA ARG A 401 -29.53 11.26 -4.31
C ARG A 401 -29.74 10.86 -5.77
N LYS A 402 -30.65 9.92 -5.97
CA LYS A 402 -31.45 9.65 -7.17
C LYS A 402 -31.46 10.86 -8.12
N ILE A 403 -30.91 10.69 -9.31
CA ILE A 403 -31.26 11.50 -10.47
C ILE A 403 -32.58 10.95 -10.99
N HIS A 404 -33.68 11.64 -10.67
CA HIS A 404 -34.93 11.59 -11.42
C HIS A 404 -35.29 13.03 -11.76
N HIS A 405 -35.60 13.26 -13.04
CA HIS A 405 -36.24 14.42 -13.67
C HIS A 405 -36.54 15.66 -12.80
N LEU A 406 -36.12 16.84 -13.25
CA LEU A 406 -37.05 17.89 -13.71
C LEU A 406 -36.31 19.07 -14.37
N GLN A 407 -36.97 19.58 -15.41
CA GLN A 407 -36.63 20.75 -16.22
C GLN A 407 -36.76 22.07 -15.43
N GLN A 408 -36.10 23.10 -15.98
CA GLN A 408 -36.46 24.53 -15.97
C GLN A 408 -36.71 25.23 -14.62
N ASN A 409 -35.82 26.15 -14.23
CA ASN A 409 -36.02 27.58 -14.48
C ASN A 409 -34.92 28.45 -13.85
N ASN A 410 -34.65 29.56 -14.54
CA ASN A 410 -33.79 30.67 -14.15
C ASN A 410 -34.14 31.27 -12.78
N SER A 411 -33.14 31.61 -11.97
CA SER A 411 -32.98 32.96 -11.41
C SER A 411 -31.76 33.05 -10.48
N ILE A 412 -31.04 34.15 -10.67
CA ILE A 412 -29.88 34.65 -9.91
C ILE A 412 -30.29 34.95 -8.46
N ALA A 413 -29.47 34.57 -7.48
CA ALA A 413 -29.47 35.18 -6.15
C ALA A 413 -28.10 35.07 -5.46
N THR A 414 -27.46 36.23 -5.33
CA THR A 414 -26.27 36.51 -4.52
C THR A 414 -26.67 36.62 -3.05
N ILE A 415 -26.03 35.93 -2.10
CA ILE A 415 -26.14 36.26 -0.67
C ILE A 415 -24.79 36.19 0.05
N LYS A 416 -24.54 37.27 0.78
CA LYS A 416 -23.36 37.66 1.57
C LYS A 416 -23.11 36.78 2.79
N ILE A 417 -21.83 36.69 3.12
CA ILE A 417 -21.24 36.10 4.33
C ILE A 417 -21.57 36.96 5.56
N GLN A 418 -21.92 36.30 6.67
CA GLN A 418 -21.67 36.78 8.03
C GLN A 418 -20.99 35.67 8.82
#